data_AF-A0A6A4VDZ0-F1
#
_entry.id   AF-A0A6A4VDZ0-F1
#
_cell.length_a   1.000
_cell.length_b   1.000
_cell.length_c   1.000
_cell.angle_alpha   90.00
_cell.angle_beta   90.00
_cell.angle_gamma   90.00
#
_symmetry.space_group_name_H-M   'P 1'
#
loop_
_entity.id
_entity.type
_entity.pdbx_description
1 polymer ?
#
loop_
_entity_poly.entity_id
_entity_poly.type
_entity_poly.pdbx_seq_one_letter_code
_entity_poly.pdbx_strand_id
1 'polypeptide(L)'
;MHFSRVVVALTAVLLTVDATFIIGTAGTVGVGAASAGVALAGVAGLALGAALVGGLALSRRGKRSVAAQQQTDMVLDMVAAADVYGCALKLVCLVEARPEQQLTAEDELIVQLFGKAPAALTEEQVSTPRQAYFYAAYLGSAQGADACQAVFHTCEVSYDAMMAYVRALRS
;
A
#
# COMPACT_ATOMS: atom_id res chain seq x y z
N MET A 1 -2.77 -12.96 -49.68
CA MET A 1 -1.61 -13.34 -48.84
C MET A 1 -1.37 -12.39 -47.64
N HIS A 2 -2.32 -11.54 -47.24
CA HIS A 2 -2.18 -10.66 -46.07
C HIS A 2 -2.95 -11.15 -44.84
N PHE A 3 -4.04 -11.89 -45.00
CA PHE A 3 -4.79 -12.47 -43.89
C PHE A 3 -3.99 -13.51 -43.08
N SER A 4 -3.14 -14.30 -43.72
CA SER A 4 -2.28 -15.28 -43.03
C SER A 4 -1.20 -14.63 -42.17
N ARG A 5 -0.70 -13.44 -42.55
CA ARG A 5 0.30 -12.70 -41.76
C ARG A 5 -0.32 -12.01 -40.55
N VAL A 6 -1.57 -11.54 -40.66
CA VAL A 6 -2.30 -10.91 -39.55
C VAL A 6 -2.75 -11.97 -38.53
N VAL A 7 -3.20 -13.15 -38.97
CA VAL A 7 -3.58 -14.24 -38.06
C VAL A 7 -2.36 -14.79 -37.32
N VAL A 8 -1.21 -14.94 -37.98
CA VAL A 8 0.05 -15.37 -37.34
C VAL A 8 0.59 -14.32 -36.37
N ALA A 9 0.40 -13.02 -36.65
CA ALA A 9 0.76 -11.97 -35.71
C ALA A 9 -0.19 -11.91 -34.50
N LEU A 10 -1.49 -12.19 -34.68
CA LEU A 10 -2.45 -12.23 -33.56
C LEU A 10 -2.28 -13.47 -32.68
N THR A 11 -1.93 -14.62 -33.25
CA THR A 11 -1.69 -15.86 -32.47
C THR A 11 -0.32 -15.87 -31.79
N ALA A 12 0.68 -15.16 -32.31
CA ALA A 12 1.96 -14.99 -31.63
C ALA A 12 1.87 -14.15 -30.34
N VAL A 13 0.85 -13.29 -30.21
CA VAL A 13 0.63 -12.46 -29.00
C VAL A 13 -0.12 -13.24 -27.90
N LEU A 14 -0.81 -14.33 -28.24
CA LEU A 14 -1.63 -15.10 -27.29
C LEU A 14 -0.95 -16.36 -26.74
N LEU A 15 0.24 -16.71 -27.21
CA LEU A 15 0.97 -17.93 -26.79
C LEU A 15 2.20 -17.67 -25.91
N THR A 16 2.46 -16.44 -25.48
CA THR A 16 3.54 -16.11 -24.53
C THR A 16 3.04 -15.77 -23.13
N VAL A 17 1.86 -16.26 -22.74
CA VAL A 17 1.44 -16.27 -21.33
C VAL A 17 2.00 -17.50 -20.62
N ASP A 18 3.32 -17.59 -20.58
CA ASP A 18 4.00 -18.14 -19.40
C ASP A 18 4.37 -16.93 -18.54
N ALA A 19 3.98 -16.97 -17.26
CA ALA A 19 4.07 -15.86 -16.33
C ALA A 19 5.52 -15.43 -16.08
N THR A 20 6.06 -14.58 -16.96
CA THR A 20 7.22 -13.74 -16.70
C THR A 20 6.79 -12.29 -16.77
N PHE A 21 6.18 -11.82 -15.67
CA PHE A 21 6.05 -10.39 -15.39
C PHE A 21 7.44 -9.84 -15.08
N ILE A 22 8.14 -9.39 -16.13
CA ILE A 22 9.31 -8.52 -16.02
C ILE A 22 8.78 -7.09 -15.98
N ILE A 23 8.71 -6.49 -14.79
CA ILE A 23 8.74 -5.04 -14.62
C ILE A 23 10.05 -4.72 -13.89
N GLY A 24 10.99 -4.13 -14.64
CA GLY A 24 12.01 -3.16 -14.21
C GLY A 24 12.83 -3.45 -12.95
N THR A 25 14.07 -3.89 -13.16
CA THR A 25 15.17 -3.85 -12.19
C THR A 25 15.60 -2.42 -11.85
N ALA A 26 15.50 -2.03 -10.59
CA ALA A 26 16.45 -1.12 -9.94
C ALA A 26 16.56 -1.51 -8.46
N GLY A 27 17.68 -2.15 -8.08
CA GLY A 27 17.99 -2.53 -6.70
C GLY A 27 18.01 -4.04 -6.48
N THR A 28 19.15 -4.66 -6.77
CA THR A 28 19.48 -5.99 -6.27
C THR A 28 19.57 -5.95 -4.74
N VAL A 29 18.47 -6.27 -4.04
CA VAL A 29 18.55 -6.77 -2.67
C VAL A 29 18.82 -8.27 -2.73
N GLY A 30 19.95 -8.68 -2.15
CA GLY A 30 20.47 -10.03 -2.24
C GLY A 30 19.51 -11.10 -1.71
N VAL A 31 19.45 -12.20 -2.47
CA VAL A 31 19.21 -13.60 -2.06
C VAL A 31 18.14 -13.82 -0.99
N GLY A 32 16.90 -14.09 -1.42
CA GLY A 32 15.84 -14.64 -0.55
C GLY A 32 14.38 -14.40 -0.99
N ALA A 33 14.12 -13.56 -1.98
CA ALA A 33 12.79 -13.02 -2.26
C ALA A 33 12.15 -13.57 -3.56
N ALA A 34 11.76 -14.84 -3.59
CA ALA A 34 10.76 -15.29 -4.57
C ALA A 34 9.31 -15.05 -4.10
N SER A 35 9.10 -14.82 -2.79
CA SER A 35 7.79 -14.56 -2.17
C SER A 35 7.56 -13.11 -1.74
N ALA A 36 8.59 -12.27 -1.64
CA ALA A 36 8.44 -10.89 -1.15
C ALA A 36 7.77 -9.94 -2.16
N GLY A 37 7.84 -10.25 -3.46
CA GLY A 37 7.20 -9.43 -4.50
C GLY A 37 5.67 -9.40 -4.39
N VAL A 38 5.05 -10.51 -3.94
CA VAL A 38 3.61 -10.60 -3.74
C VAL A 38 3.20 -9.96 -2.42
N ALA A 39 4.02 -10.14 -1.36
CA ALA A 39 3.75 -9.57 -0.04
C ALA A 39 3.80 -8.04 0.00
N LEU A 40 4.53 -7.41 -0.93
CA LEU A 40 4.68 -5.95 -0.99
C LEU A 40 3.72 -5.27 -1.96
N ALA A 41 2.86 -6.00 -2.67
CA ALA A 41 1.93 -5.42 -3.65
C ALA A 41 0.98 -4.41 -3.01
N GLY A 42 0.45 -4.72 -1.82
CA GLY A 42 -0.32 -3.77 -1.01
C GLY A 42 0.51 -2.53 -0.62
N VAL A 43 1.75 -2.71 -0.19
CA VAL A 43 2.63 -1.60 0.20
C VAL A 43 2.87 -0.64 -0.97
N ALA A 44 3.04 -1.16 -2.20
CA ALA A 44 3.14 -0.32 -3.41
C ALA A 44 1.87 0.50 -3.63
N GLY A 45 0.70 -0.15 -3.58
CA GLY A 45 -0.59 0.50 -3.77
C GLY A 45 -0.83 1.61 -2.74
N LEU A 46 -0.49 1.34 -1.48
CA LEU A 46 -0.61 2.31 -0.39
C LEU A 46 0.29 3.52 -0.62
N ALA A 47 1.57 3.32 -0.94
CA ALA A 47 2.53 4.40 -1.15
C ALA A 47 2.13 5.31 -2.32
N LEU A 48 1.78 4.71 -3.47
CA LEU A 48 1.34 5.46 -4.64
C LEU A 48 0.01 6.18 -4.37
N GLY A 49 -0.93 5.51 -3.72
CA GLY A 49 -2.20 6.07 -3.30
C GLY A 49 -2.06 7.25 -2.33
N ALA A 50 -1.19 7.11 -1.33
CA ALA A 50 -0.87 8.16 -0.36
C ALA A 50 -0.28 9.40 -1.05
N ALA A 51 0.65 9.21 -1.98
CA ALA A 51 1.22 10.31 -2.75
C ALA A 51 0.15 11.04 -3.60
N LEU A 52 -0.74 10.29 -4.26
CA LEU A 52 -1.82 10.87 -5.08
C LEU A 52 -2.82 11.65 -4.24
N VAL A 53 -3.31 11.07 -3.14
CA VAL A 53 -4.29 11.71 -2.26
C VAL A 53 -3.66 12.88 -1.49
N GLY A 54 -2.43 12.72 -0.98
CA GLY A 54 -1.68 13.75 -0.27
C GLY A 54 -1.34 14.98 -1.12
N GLY A 55 -0.93 14.78 -2.38
CA GLY A 55 -0.67 15.89 -3.32
C GLY A 55 -1.91 16.72 -3.65
N LEU A 56 -3.08 16.07 -3.70
CA LEU A 56 -4.38 16.75 -3.87
C LEU A 56 -4.87 17.42 -2.57
N ALA A 57 -4.51 16.88 -1.41
CA ALA A 57 -4.89 17.43 -0.11
C ALA A 57 -4.15 18.75 0.21
N LEU A 58 -2.86 18.87 -0.14
CA LEU A 58 -2.10 20.11 0.02
C LEU A 58 -2.62 21.26 -0.86
N SER A 59 -3.17 20.94 -2.04
CA SER A 59 -3.67 21.93 -3.00
C SER A 59 -5.11 22.40 -2.75
N ARG A 60 -5.88 21.73 -1.86
CA ARG A 60 -7.30 22.06 -1.60
C ARG A 60 -7.66 22.15 -0.10
N ARG A 61 -6.80 22.80 0.68
CA ARG A 61 -6.88 22.93 2.16
C ARG A 61 -8.16 23.57 2.74
N GLY A 62 -9.14 23.98 1.92
CA GLY A 62 -10.38 24.62 2.38
C GLY A 62 -11.67 23.84 2.16
N LYS A 63 -11.66 22.74 1.38
CA LYS A 63 -12.89 21.99 1.04
C LYS A 63 -12.58 20.50 0.92
N ARG A 64 -12.62 19.76 2.03
CA ARG A 64 -12.67 18.29 2.00
C ARG A 64 -13.99 17.90 1.31
N SER A 65 -13.95 17.71 0.00
CA SER A 65 -15.11 17.29 -0.77
C SER A 65 -15.36 15.81 -0.55
N VAL A 66 -16.62 15.39 -0.68
CA VAL A 66 -17.02 13.96 -0.72
C VAL A 66 -16.14 13.18 -1.71
N ALA A 67 -15.73 13.81 -2.81
CA ALA A 67 -14.85 13.24 -3.82
C ALA A 67 -13.44 12.86 -3.29
N ALA A 68 -12.86 13.63 -2.36
CA ALA A 68 -11.56 13.28 -1.78
C ALA A 68 -11.66 12.03 -0.91
N GLN A 69 -12.76 11.90 -0.15
CA GLN A 69 -13.02 10.71 0.66
C GLN A 69 -13.29 9.49 -0.22
N GLN A 70 -14.12 9.63 -1.27
CA GLN A 70 -14.35 8.55 -2.23
C GLN A 70 -13.05 8.10 -2.92
N GLN A 71 -12.13 9.02 -3.21
CA GLN A 71 -10.83 8.68 -3.79
C GLN A 71 -9.95 7.90 -2.82
N THR A 72 -9.90 8.30 -1.55
CA THR A 72 -9.19 7.52 -0.50
C THR A 72 -9.79 6.13 -0.37
N ASP A 73 -11.12 6.01 -0.35
CA ASP A 73 -11.80 4.72 -0.21
C ASP A 73 -11.48 3.79 -1.40
N MET A 74 -11.54 4.31 -2.64
CA MET A 74 -11.16 3.54 -3.83
C MET A 74 -9.69 3.09 -3.81
N VAL A 75 -8.78 3.94 -3.33
CA VAL A 75 -7.37 3.58 -3.15
C VAL A 75 -7.27 2.43 -2.14
N LEU A 76 -7.86 2.57 -0.96
CA LEU A 76 -7.77 1.56 0.10
C LEU A 76 -8.40 0.22 -0.30
N ASP A 77 -9.49 0.24 -1.08
CA ASP A 77 -10.10 -0.97 -1.65
C ASP A 77 -9.14 -1.67 -2.62
N MET A 78 -8.49 -0.92 -3.51
CA MET A 78 -7.46 -1.45 -4.42
C MET A 78 -6.27 -2.02 -3.65
N VAL A 79 -5.81 -1.32 -2.61
CA VAL A 79 -4.70 -1.80 -1.78
C VAL A 79 -5.09 -3.10 -1.08
N ALA A 80 -6.25 -3.16 -0.44
CA ALA A 80 -6.72 -4.37 0.25
C ALA A 80 -6.85 -5.57 -0.69
N ALA A 81 -7.26 -5.37 -1.94
CA ALA A 81 -7.31 -6.44 -2.93
C ALA A 81 -5.93 -7.02 -3.27
N ALA A 82 -4.87 -6.21 -3.15
CA ALA A 82 -3.49 -6.63 -3.41
C ALA A 82 -2.73 -7.04 -2.13
N ASP A 83 -3.20 -6.65 -0.94
CA ASP A 83 -2.54 -6.86 0.34
C ASP A 83 -2.91 -8.20 1.00
N VAL A 84 -2.65 -9.30 0.29
CA VAL A 84 -3.04 -10.65 0.72
C VAL A 84 -2.50 -11.02 2.12
N TYR A 85 -1.34 -10.48 2.49
CA TYR A 85 -0.67 -10.78 3.75
C TYR A 85 -0.87 -9.72 4.85
N GLY A 86 -1.61 -8.65 4.58
CA GLY A 86 -1.82 -7.56 5.53
C GLY A 86 -0.58 -6.70 5.77
N CYS A 87 0.37 -6.66 4.83
CA CYS A 87 1.59 -5.88 4.95
C CYS A 87 1.34 -4.37 4.86
N ALA A 88 0.38 -3.93 4.03
CA ALA A 88 -0.02 -2.53 3.99
C ALA A 88 -0.72 -2.12 5.30
N LEU A 89 -1.56 -2.98 5.87
CA LEU A 89 -2.16 -2.76 7.20
C LEU A 89 -1.09 -2.65 8.29
N LYS A 90 -0.12 -3.59 8.29
CA LYS A 90 1.02 -3.56 9.20
C LYS A 90 1.80 -2.26 9.07
N LEU A 91 2.07 -1.82 7.85
CA LEU A 91 2.81 -0.58 7.60
C LEU A 91 2.07 0.63 8.16
N VAL A 92 0.76 0.78 7.88
CA VAL A 92 -0.04 1.87 8.43
C VAL A 92 0.01 1.90 9.95
N CYS A 93 -0.17 0.75 10.60
CA CYS A 93 -0.09 0.66 12.05
C CYS A 93 1.28 1.07 12.60
N LEU A 94 2.37 0.56 12.00
CA LEU A 94 3.73 0.86 12.45
C LEU A 94 4.11 2.33 12.22
N VAL A 95 3.58 2.97 11.17
CA VAL A 95 3.76 4.40 10.93
C VAL A 95 3.05 5.22 12.00
N GLU A 96 1.79 4.92 12.31
CA GLU A 96 1.00 5.64 13.32
C GLU A 96 1.49 5.40 14.76
N ALA A 97 2.21 4.29 15.00
CA ALA A 97 2.88 4.03 16.26
C ALA A 97 4.19 4.83 16.47
N ARG A 98 4.73 5.47 15.42
CA ARG A 98 5.98 6.23 15.51
C ARG A 98 5.73 7.65 16.04
N PRO A 99 6.65 8.19 16.84
CA PRO A 99 6.57 9.59 17.26
C PRO A 99 6.77 10.53 16.07
N GLU A 100 6.06 11.67 16.06
CA GLU A 100 6.05 12.64 14.94
C GLU A 100 7.46 13.08 14.52
N GLN A 101 8.41 13.15 15.45
CA GLN A 101 9.80 13.55 15.18
C GLN A 101 10.64 12.48 14.45
N GLN A 102 10.14 11.25 14.35
CA GLN A 102 10.79 10.13 13.67
C GLN A 102 10.13 9.75 12.35
N LEU A 103 9.07 10.46 11.95
CA LEU A 103 8.40 10.24 10.66
C LEU A 103 9.29 10.74 9.51
N THR A 104 9.46 9.91 8.49
CA THR A 104 10.06 10.32 7.22
C THR A 104 9.01 11.01 6.35
N ALA A 105 9.44 11.63 5.25
CA ALA A 105 8.52 12.26 4.30
C ALA A 105 7.47 11.27 3.73
N GLU A 106 7.85 10.00 3.56
CA GLU A 106 6.94 8.94 3.12
C GLU A 106 5.95 8.55 4.22
N ASP A 107 6.39 8.48 5.48
CA ASP A 107 5.51 8.23 6.62
C ASP A 107 4.44 9.32 6.74
N GLU A 108 4.84 10.60 6.59
CA GLU A 108 3.92 11.73 6.64
C GLU A 108 2.81 11.64 5.59
N LEU A 109 3.11 11.13 4.38
CA LEU A 109 2.10 10.93 3.34
C LEU A 109 1.08 9.86 3.76
N ILE A 110 1.55 8.79 4.41
CA ILE A 110 0.67 7.72 4.91
C ILE A 110 -0.21 8.24 6.05
N VAL A 111 0.35 8.95 7.04
CA VAL A 111 -0.41 9.55 8.15
C VAL A 111 -1.49 10.52 7.64
N GLN A 112 -1.18 11.30 6.59
CA GLN A 112 -2.11 12.26 6.00
C GLN A 112 -3.39 11.61 5.43
N LEU A 113 -3.35 10.33 5.06
CA LEU A 113 -4.54 9.61 4.58
C LEU A 113 -5.61 9.47 5.68
N PHE A 114 -5.19 9.25 6.92
CA PHE A 114 -6.07 8.98 8.06
C PHE A 114 -6.38 10.25 8.86
N GLY A 115 -5.50 11.25 8.78
CA GLY A 115 -5.64 12.53 9.48
C GLY A 115 -5.08 12.48 10.90
N LYS A 116 -5.10 13.62 11.60
CA LYS A 116 -4.60 13.69 12.97
C LYS A 116 -5.56 12.97 13.91
N ALA A 117 -5.05 11.97 14.64
CA ALA A 117 -5.78 11.11 15.57
C ALA A 117 -6.89 10.27 14.88
N PRO A 118 -6.56 9.06 14.39
CA PRO A 118 -7.52 8.13 13.82
C PRO A 118 -8.68 7.86 14.80
N ALA A 119 -9.90 7.77 14.28
CA ALA A 119 -11.08 7.49 15.10
C ALA A 119 -10.94 6.13 15.79
N ALA A 120 -11.38 6.04 17.05
CA ALA A 120 -11.36 4.78 17.78
C ALA A 120 -12.26 3.77 17.07
N LEU A 121 -11.67 2.65 16.67
CA LEU A 121 -12.35 1.52 16.05
C LEU A 121 -11.92 0.26 16.78
N THR A 122 -12.89 -0.61 17.06
CA THR A 122 -12.62 -1.96 17.55
C THR A 122 -12.64 -2.95 16.38
N GLU A 123 -12.04 -4.11 16.58
CA GLU A 123 -11.97 -5.14 15.53
C GLU A 123 -13.36 -5.58 15.07
N GLU A 124 -14.34 -5.65 15.99
CA GLU A 124 -15.71 -6.05 15.67
C GLU A 124 -16.45 -5.05 14.77
N GLN A 125 -15.95 -3.81 14.67
CA GLN A 125 -16.52 -2.76 13.83
C GLN A 125 -15.95 -2.77 12.41
N VAL A 126 -14.93 -3.59 12.14
CA VAL A 126 -14.26 -3.69 10.85
C VAL A 126 -15.07 -4.58 9.90
N SER A 127 -15.75 -3.96 8.94
CA SER A 127 -16.55 -4.64 7.91
C SER A 127 -16.15 -4.26 6.48
N THR A 128 -15.27 -3.27 6.32
CA THR A 128 -14.82 -2.73 5.03
C THR A 128 -13.31 -2.56 5.02
N PRO A 129 -12.66 -2.58 3.83
CA PRO A 129 -11.23 -2.29 3.71
C PRO A 129 -10.83 -0.96 4.37
N ARG A 130 -11.62 0.09 4.13
CA ARG A 130 -11.45 1.39 4.78
C ARG A 130 -11.38 1.26 6.30
N GLN A 131 -12.36 0.61 6.92
CA GLN A 131 -12.38 0.42 8.38
C GLN A 131 -11.17 -0.38 8.86
N ALA A 132 -10.68 -1.36 8.09
CA ALA A 132 -9.49 -2.12 8.45
C ALA A 132 -8.24 -1.23 8.51
N TYR A 133 -8.05 -0.34 7.54
CA TYR A 133 -6.94 0.60 7.55
C TYR A 133 -7.06 1.67 8.64
N PHE A 134 -8.27 2.17 8.90
CA PHE A 134 -8.48 3.11 10.02
C PHE A 134 -8.29 2.42 11.38
N TYR A 135 -8.67 1.14 11.51
CA TYR A 135 -8.38 0.33 12.67
C TYR A 135 -6.87 0.14 12.86
N ALA A 136 -6.14 -0.19 11.79
CA ALA A 136 -4.68 -0.30 11.83
C ALA A 136 -4.03 1.01 12.29
N ALA A 137 -4.49 2.14 11.75
CA ALA A 137 -4.00 3.46 12.15
C ALA A 137 -4.29 3.76 13.64
N TYR A 138 -5.52 3.51 14.08
CA TYR A 138 -5.91 3.68 15.48
C TYR A 138 -5.07 2.78 16.41
N LEU A 139 -4.93 1.51 16.07
CA LEU A 139 -4.16 0.53 16.83
C LEU A 139 -2.72 1.00 17.06
N GLY A 140 -2.05 1.48 16.00
CA GLY A 140 -0.70 2.01 16.10
C GLY A 140 -0.62 3.22 17.02
N SER A 141 -1.49 4.22 16.78
CA SER A 141 -1.52 5.46 17.55
C SER A 141 -1.85 5.26 19.03
N ALA A 142 -2.67 4.25 19.36
CA ALA A 142 -3.18 4.02 20.71
C ALA A 142 -2.39 2.97 21.50
N GLN A 143 -1.90 1.92 20.84
CA GLN A 143 -1.28 0.75 21.49
C GLN A 143 0.18 0.54 21.10
N GLY A 144 0.69 1.27 20.11
CA GLY A 144 2.10 1.24 19.74
C GLY A 144 2.51 0.05 18.86
N ALA A 145 3.82 -0.02 18.57
CA ALA A 145 4.36 -0.90 17.54
C ALA A 145 4.27 -2.39 17.88
N ASP A 146 4.33 -2.75 19.17
CA ASP A 146 4.24 -4.15 19.60
C ASP A 146 2.85 -4.73 19.30
N ALA A 147 1.79 -3.94 19.50
CA ALA A 147 0.42 -4.33 19.15
C ALA A 147 0.27 -4.53 17.63
N CYS A 148 0.88 -3.66 16.82
CA CYS A 148 0.90 -3.81 15.36
C CYS A 148 1.54 -5.12 14.91
N GLN A 149 2.66 -5.51 15.55
CA GLN A 149 3.34 -6.77 15.22
C GLN A 149 2.52 -7.99 15.63
N ALA A 150 1.85 -7.93 16.78
CA ALA A 150 1.00 -9.01 17.26
C ALA A 150 -0.23 -9.21 16.36
N VAL A 151 -0.91 -8.13 15.98
CA VAL A 151 -2.13 -8.19 15.16
C VAL A 151 -1.80 -8.56 13.71
N PHE A 152 -0.84 -7.86 13.09
CA PHE A 152 -0.48 -8.07 11.68
C PHE A 152 0.71 -9.01 11.47
N HIS A 153 0.82 -10.03 12.33
CA HIS A 153 1.90 -11.02 12.33
C HIS A 153 2.02 -11.83 11.03
N THR A 154 0.93 -12.01 10.27
CA THR A 154 0.93 -12.68 8.95
C THR A 154 1.89 -12.05 7.96
N CYS A 155 2.09 -10.73 8.04
CA CYS A 155 3.13 -10.05 7.28
C CYS A 155 4.46 -10.14 8.03
N GLU A 156 5.37 -10.99 7.54
CA GLU A 156 6.71 -11.14 8.13
C GLU A 156 7.70 -10.04 7.72
N VAL A 157 7.29 -9.13 6.83
CA VAL A 157 8.15 -8.05 6.36
C VAL A 157 8.36 -7.00 7.45
N SER A 158 9.61 -6.55 7.63
CA SER A 158 9.94 -5.47 8.58
C SER A 158 9.52 -4.10 8.04
N TYR A 159 9.31 -3.15 8.96
CA TYR A 159 9.05 -1.76 8.60
C TYR A 159 10.14 -1.20 7.66
N ASP A 160 11.42 -1.40 7.99
CA ASP A 160 12.52 -0.86 7.21
C ASP A 160 12.56 -1.43 5.78
N ALA A 161 12.23 -2.71 5.61
CA ALA A 161 12.14 -3.34 4.30
C ALA A 161 10.95 -2.80 3.50
N MET A 162 9.78 -2.63 4.13
CA MET A 162 8.61 -2.01 3.50
C MET A 162 8.90 -0.57 3.07
N MET A 163 9.53 0.23 3.93
CA MET A 163 9.87 1.62 3.62
C MET A 163 11.00 1.77 2.59
N ALA A 164 11.97 0.86 2.61
CA ALA A 164 12.98 0.80 1.54
C ALA A 164 12.31 0.55 0.19
N TYR A 165 11.32 -0.34 0.15
CA TYR A 165 10.52 -0.59 -1.05
C TYR A 165 9.71 0.63 -1.49
N VAL A 166 9.02 1.31 -0.55
CA VAL A 166 8.30 2.57 -0.84
C VAL A 166 9.22 3.62 -1.46
N ARG A 167 10.43 3.80 -0.92
CA ARG A 167 11.41 4.76 -1.45
C ARG A 167 11.89 4.38 -2.85
N ALA A 168 12.10 3.09 -3.10
CA ALA A 168 12.50 2.59 -4.42
C ALA A 168 11.44 2.82 -5.50
N LEU A 169 10.15 2.88 -5.14
CA LEU A 169 9.07 3.20 -6.10
C LEU A 169 9.03 4.68 -6.51
N ARG A 170 9.72 5.55 -5.77
CA ARG A 170 9.72 7.00 -5.98
C ARG A 170 10.96 7.52 -6.71
N SER A 171 12.06 6.76 -6.67
CA SER A 171 13.34 7.08 -7.37
C SER A 171 13.25 6.86 -8.87
#